data_AF-A0A0F9EWF3-F1
#
_entry.id   AF-A0A0F9EWF3-F1
#
_cell.length_a   1.000
_cell.length_b   1.000
_cell.length_c   1.000
_cell.angle_alpha   90.00
_cell.angle_beta   90.00
_cell.angle_gamma   90.00
#
_symmetry.space_group_name_H-M   'P 1'
#
loop_
_entity.id
_entity.type
_entity.pdbx_description
1 polymer ?
#
loop_
_entity_poly.entity_id
_entity_poly.type
_entity_poly.pdbx_seq_one_letter_code
_entity_poly.pdbx_strand_id
1 'polypeptide(L)'
;MAFTYDITTNRGKVRLLISDTDSTDYQFEDDEIDAFLTMASGSLLLAASYALESWAATLTNDYDAEKIGDYSYTNKKAANKTALAKKYREEDATSPYLTWSEMDLSGVEDTTVSEDVE
;
A
#
# COMPACT_ATOMS: atom_id res chain seq x y z
N MET A 1 0.33 -21.25 -3.18
CA MET A 1 0.60 -19.86 -2.80
C MET A 1 1.82 -19.92 -1.91
N ALA A 2 2.85 -19.17 -2.25
CA ALA A 2 4.12 -19.22 -1.54
C ALA A 2 4.62 -17.79 -1.37
N PHE A 3 5.20 -17.49 -0.22
CA PHE A 3 5.88 -16.24 0.04
C PHE A 3 6.97 -15.96 -1.00
N THR A 4 6.91 -14.78 -1.62
CA THR A 4 7.98 -14.22 -2.45
C THR A 4 8.28 -12.80 -2.03
N TYR A 5 9.57 -12.46 -1.96
CA TYR A 5 10.02 -11.10 -1.70
C TYR A 5 10.84 -10.57 -2.87
N ASP A 6 10.22 -9.71 -3.67
CA ASP A 6 10.86 -8.98 -4.78
C ASP A 6 10.37 -7.53 -4.80
N ILE A 7 11.24 -6.59 -4.41
CA ILE A 7 10.97 -5.15 -4.33
C ILE A 7 10.68 -4.49 -5.68
N THR A 8 10.96 -5.15 -6.81
CA THR A 8 10.61 -4.63 -8.13
C THR A 8 9.10 -4.75 -8.39
N THR A 9 8.44 -5.72 -7.74
CA THR A 9 7.00 -5.96 -7.83
C THR A 9 6.22 -5.08 -6.86
N ASN A 10 4.96 -4.77 -7.19
CA ASN A 10 4.07 -4.06 -6.27
C ASN A 10 3.84 -4.84 -4.97
N ARG A 11 3.79 -6.17 -5.04
CA ARG A 11 3.70 -7.07 -3.90
C ARG A 11 4.87 -6.88 -2.92
N GLY A 12 6.10 -6.94 -3.42
CA GLY A 12 7.30 -6.75 -2.59
C GLY A 12 7.42 -5.33 -2.03
N LYS A 13 6.91 -4.32 -2.74
CA LYS A 13 6.81 -2.95 -2.20
C LYS A 13 5.83 -2.88 -1.02
N VAL A 14 4.65 -3.50 -1.13
CA VAL A 14 3.69 -3.56 -0.01
C VAL A 14 4.31 -4.30 1.18
N ARG A 15 4.94 -5.46 0.95
CA ARG A 15 5.67 -6.21 1.98
C ARG A 15 6.74 -5.36 2.68
N LEU A 16 7.52 -4.59 1.93
CA LEU A 16 8.51 -3.66 2.48
C LEU A 16 7.85 -2.59 3.38
N LEU A 17 6.74 -1.99 2.96
CA LEU A 17 6.03 -0.96 3.72
C LEU A 17 5.48 -1.50 5.05
N ILE A 18 4.99 -2.73 5.06
CA ILE A 18 4.45 -3.37 6.28
C ILE A 18 5.52 -4.11 7.10
N SER A 19 6.78 -4.14 6.63
CA SER A 19 7.90 -4.89 7.19
C SER A 19 7.68 -6.41 7.24
N ASP A 20 6.90 -6.96 6.31
CA ASP A 20 6.62 -8.40 6.16
C ASP A 20 7.57 -9.02 5.12
N THR A 21 8.86 -9.05 5.48
CA THR A 21 9.97 -9.37 4.55
C THR A 21 10.70 -10.67 4.87
N ASP A 22 10.38 -11.30 6.00
CA ASP A 22 11.01 -12.54 6.44
C ASP A 22 10.25 -13.75 5.89
N SER A 23 10.90 -14.56 5.04
CA SER A 23 10.31 -15.77 4.48
C SER A 23 10.02 -16.88 5.49
N THR A 24 10.53 -16.76 6.73
CA THR A 24 10.37 -17.76 7.79
C THR A 24 9.32 -17.39 8.83
N ASP A 25 8.95 -16.11 8.89
CA ASP A 25 7.97 -15.55 9.84
C ASP A 25 7.19 -14.41 9.15
N TYR A 26 6.45 -14.78 8.10
CA TYR A 26 5.61 -13.85 7.36
C TYR A 26 4.17 -13.88 7.88
N GLN A 27 3.53 -12.71 7.88
CA GLN A 27 2.14 -12.57 8.30
C GLN A 27 1.17 -12.91 7.17
N PHE A 28 1.56 -12.64 5.91
CA PHE A 28 0.69 -12.76 4.75
C PHE A 28 1.32 -13.57 3.62
N GLU A 29 0.50 -14.40 2.99
CA GLU A 29 0.82 -15.07 1.73
C GLU A 29 0.76 -14.10 0.54
N ASP A 30 1.41 -14.47 -0.55
CA ASP A 30 1.48 -13.65 -1.76
C ASP A 30 0.09 -13.26 -2.31
N ASP A 31 -0.84 -14.19 -2.27
CA ASP A 31 -2.21 -14.00 -2.76
C ASP A 31 -3.04 -13.06 -1.85
N GLU A 32 -2.73 -12.99 -0.56
CA GLU A 32 -3.36 -12.05 0.36
C GLU A 32 -2.88 -10.62 0.08
N ILE A 33 -1.58 -10.44 -0.21
CA ILE A 33 -1.04 -9.15 -0.63
C ILE A 33 -1.64 -8.71 -1.97
N ASP A 34 -1.83 -9.62 -2.92
CA ASP A 34 -2.50 -9.32 -4.20
C ASP A 34 -3.96 -8.93 -4.00
N ALA A 35 -4.66 -9.55 -3.04
CA ALA A 35 -6.01 -9.17 -2.68
C ALA A 35 -6.06 -7.73 -2.12
N PHE A 36 -5.13 -7.35 -1.23
CA PHE A 36 -5.05 -5.98 -0.73
C PHE A 36 -4.74 -4.96 -1.83
N LEU A 37 -3.85 -5.29 -2.76
CA LEU A 37 -3.56 -4.46 -3.94
C LEU A 37 -4.79 -4.28 -4.82
N THR A 38 -5.57 -5.34 -5.01
CA THR A 38 -6.82 -5.30 -5.79
C THR A 38 -7.86 -4.41 -5.10
N MET A 39 -8.04 -4.56 -3.78
CA MET A 39 -8.94 -3.72 -2.98
C MET A 39 -8.54 -2.25 -3.01
N ALA A 40 -7.24 -1.97 -3.03
CA ALA A 40 -6.68 -0.63 -3.10
C ALA A 40 -6.62 -0.04 -4.52
N SER A 41 -7.19 -0.72 -5.52
CA SER A 41 -7.11 -0.31 -6.94
C SER A 41 -5.67 -0.06 -7.42
N GLY A 42 -4.70 -0.81 -6.89
CA GLY A 42 -3.28 -0.68 -7.21
C GLY A 42 -2.51 0.38 -6.40
N SER A 43 -3.16 1.16 -5.52
CA SER A 43 -2.43 2.06 -4.61
C SER A 43 -1.62 1.26 -3.59
N LEU A 44 -0.30 1.48 -3.60
CA LEU A 44 0.64 0.80 -2.70
C LEU A 44 0.43 1.20 -1.24
N LEU A 45 0.22 2.50 -0.98
CA LEU A 45 0.04 3.02 0.37
C LEU A 45 -1.30 2.57 0.96
N LEU A 46 -2.36 2.59 0.15
CA LEU A 46 -3.67 2.15 0.59
C LEU A 46 -3.68 0.62 0.84
N ALA A 47 -3.05 -0.17 -0.04
CA ALA A 47 -2.90 -1.62 0.17
C ALA A 47 -2.13 -1.93 1.46
N ALA A 48 -1.02 -1.23 1.70
CA ALA A 48 -0.25 -1.36 2.94
C ALA A 48 -1.08 -0.97 4.18
N SER A 49 -1.95 0.04 4.07
CA SER A 49 -2.85 0.43 5.16
C SER A 49 -3.82 -0.70 5.53
N TYR A 50 -4.42 -1.37 4.55
CA TYR A 50 -5.34 -2.48 4.79
C TYR A 50 -4.64 -3.69 5.42
N ALA A 51 -3.45 -4.03 4.92
CA ALA A 51 -2.65 -5.11 5.49
C ALA A 51 -2.25 -4.82 6.95
N LEU A 52 -1.83 -3.58 7.26
CA LEU A 52 -1.46 -3.18 8.62
C LEU A 52 -2.65 -3.21 9.59
N GLU A 53 -3.85 -2.85 9.15
CA GLU A 53 -5.06 -2.94 9.97
C GLU A 53 -5.46 -4.39 10.23
N SER A 54 -5.42 -5.25 9.20
CA SER A 54 -5.67 -6.67 9.35
C SER A 54 -4.68 -7.30 10.35
N TRP A 55 -3.40 -6.95 10.24
CA TRP A 55 -2.38 -7.40 11.19
C TRP A 55 -2.56 -6.83 12.60
N ALA A 56 -2.97 -5.57 12.73
CA ALA A 56 -3.30 -5.03 14.05
C ALA A 56 -4.48 -5.78 14.68
N ALA A 57 -5.48 -6.17 13.89
CA ALA A 57 -6.64 -6.91 14.36
C ALA A 57 -6.27 -8.31 14.87
N THR A 58 -5.35 -9.03 14.20
CA THR A 58 -4.88 -10.34 14.68
C THR A 58 -4.18 -10.23 16.02
N LEU A 59 -3.29 -9.24 16.17
CA LEU A 59 -2.61 -8.96 17.44
C LEU A 59 -3.58 -8.62 18.58
N THR A 60 -4.75 -8.06 18.27
CA THR A 60 -5.80 -7.77 19.24
C THR A 60 -6.77 -8.93 19.49
N ASN A 61 -6.76 -9.99 18.68
CA ASN A 61 -7.62 -11.16 18.93
C ASN A 61 -6.88 -12.26 19.71
N ASP A 62 -5.55 -12.21 19.77
CA ASP A 62 -4.72 -13.08 20.62
C ASP A 62 -4.90 -12.84 22.15
N TYR A 63 -5.83 -11.98 22.56
CA TYR A 63 -6.09 -11.64 23.98
C TYR A 63 -6.75 -12.75 24.81
N ASP A 64 -7.06 -13.92 24.25
CA ASP A 64 -7.45 -15.12 25.01
C ASP A 64 -6.26 -15.84 25.69
N ALA A 65 -5.02 -15.37 25.49
CA ALA A 65 -3.84 -15.88 26.20
C ALA A 65 -3.66 -15.19 27.56
N GLU A 66 -4.22 -15.82 28.61
CA GLU A 66 -3.93 -15.69 30.04
C GLU A 66 -3.38 -14.35 30.56
N LYS A 67 -4.32 -13.61 31.16
CA LYS A 67 -4.20 -12.30 31.78
C LYS A 67 -3.26 -12.29 33.01
N ILE A 68 -1.94 -12.29 32.84
CA ILE A 68 -0.97 -11.90 33.89
C ILE A 68 0.19 -11.09 33.27
N GLY A 69 0.25 -9.79 33.55
CA GLY A 69 1.50 -9.02 33.56
C GLY A 69 1.94 -8.29 32.28
N ASP A 70 1.78 -8.85 31.08
CA ASP A 70 2.48 -8.36 29.86
C ASP A 70 1.61 -7.64 28.80
N TYR A 71 0.36 -7.31 29.14
CA TYR A 71 -0.63 -6.68 28.24
C TYR A 71 -0.18 -5.34 27.62
N SER A 72 0.93 -4.73 28.06
CA SER A 72 1.39 -3.42 27.56
C SER A 72 2.06 -3.47 26.18
N TYR A 73 2.77 -4.55 25.83
CA TYR A 73 3.61 -4.57 24.62
C TYR A 73 2.83 -4.88 23.34
N THR A 74 1.89 -5.83 23.38
CA THR A 74 1.04 -6.18 22.24
C THR A 74 0.12 -5.02 21.84
N ASN A 75 -0.48 -4.35 22.83
CA ASN A 75 -1.27 -3.13 22.59
C ASN A 75 -0.44 -2.01 21.94
N LYS A 76 0.82 -1.82 22.34
CA LYS A 76 1.72 -0.84 21.70
C LYS A 76 2.06 -1.22 20.27
N LYS A 77 2.30 -2.51 19.97
CA LYS A 77 2.53 -3.00 18.61
C LYS A 77 1.31 -2.77 17.72
N ALA A 78 0.11 -3.13 18.18
CA ALA A 78 -1.14 -2.89 17.46
C ALA A 78 -1.38 -1.39 17.23
N ALA A 79 -1.18 -0.55 18.25
CA ALA A 79 -1.32 0.90 18.14
C ALA A 79 -0.32 1.53 17.15
N ASN A 80 0.92 1.06 17.13
CA ASN A 80 1.92 1.53 16.16
C ASN A 80 1.52 1.16 14.72
N LYS A 81 1.00 -0.06 14.50
CA LYS A 81 0.53 -0.50 13.17
C LYS A 81 -0.68 0.30 12.69
N THR A 82 -1.67 0.56 13.56
CA THR A 82 -2.83 1.39 13.19
C THR A 82 -2.45 2.85 12.95
N ALA A 83 -1.50 3.40 13.72
CA ALA A 83 -0.95 4.74 13.47
C ALA A 83 -0.24 4.83 12.11
N LEU A 84 0.54 3.82 11.75
CA LEU A 84 1.21 3.76 10.43
C LEU A 84 0.20 3.63 9.29
N ALA A 85 -0.84 2.79 9.46
CA ALA A 85 -1.92 2.66 8.49
C ALA A 85 -2.64 3.99 8.24
N LYS A 86 -2.92 4.76 9.31
CA LYS A 86 -3.52 6.09 9.20
C LYS A 86 -2.63 7.05 8.42
N LYS A 87 -1.33 7.07 8.71
CA LYS A 87 -0.35 7.89 7.98
C LYS A 87 -0.36 7.57 6.48
N TYR A 88 -0.35 6.29 6.10
CA TYR A 88 -0.39 5.91 4.69
C TYR A 88 -1.68 6.31 3.97
N ARG A 89 -2.82 6.31 4.66
CA ARG A 89 -4.07 6.85 4.09
C ARG A 89 -4.03 8.37 3.91
N GLU A 90 -3.45 9.08 4.87
CA GLU A 90 -3.27 10.53 4.77
C GLU A 90 -2.31 10.89 3.62
N GLU A 91 -1.22 10.15 3.47
CA GLU A 91 -0.24 10.33 2.38
C GLU A 91 -0.82 9.99 1.00
N ASP A 92 -1.62 8.93 0.90
CA ASP A 92 -2.37 8.57 -0.32
C ASP A 92 -3.37 9.67 -0.69
N ALA A 93 -4.15 10.17 0.28
CA ALA A 93 -5.11 11.26 0.07
C ALA A 93 -4.44 12.62 -0.25
N THR A 94 -3.23 12.84 0.26
CA THR A 94 -2.44 14.09 0.03
C THR A 94 -1.59 14.00 -1.23
N SER A 95 -1.49 12.84 -1.86
CA SER A 95 -0.86 12.68 -3.17
C SER A 95 -1.95 12.85 -4.25
N PRO A 96 -2.31 14.08 -4.67
CA PRO A 96 -3.20 14.24 -5.80
C PRO A 96 -2.54 13.55 -7.00
N TYR A 97 -3.34 12.77 -7.72
CA TYR A 97 -3.01 12.09 -8.99
C TYR A 97 -2.72 13.07 -10.14
N LEU A 98 -1.97 14.14 -9.87
CA LEU A 98 -1.39 15.06 -10.84
C LEU A 98 0.09 14.69 -11.02
N THR A 99 0.33 13.50 -11.54
CA THR A 99 1.56 13.31 -12.31
C THR A 99 1.43 14.24 -13.51
N TRP A 100 2.08 15.40 -13.45
CA TRP A 100 2.35 16.32 -14.56
C TRP A 100 3.09 15.65 -15.75
N SER A 101 3.15 14.32 -15.80
CA SER A 101 3.91 13.55 -16.76
C SER A 101 3.12 13.14 -18.01
N GLU A 102 1.82 13.46 -18.12
CA GLU A 102 1.04 13.15 -19.33
C GLU A 102 0.12 14.31 -19.75
N MET A 103 0.60 15.55 -19.68
CA MET A 103 0.11 16.55 -20.63
C MET A 103 0.89 16.36 -21.93
N ASP A 104 0.54 15.31 -22.68
CA ASP A 104 1.00 15.14 -24.05
C ASP A 104 0.39 16.24 -24.93
N LEU A 105 1.10 17.35 -25.00
CA LEU A 105 0.83 18.49 -25.89
C LEU A 105 1.54 18.32 -27.25
N SER A 106 2.07 17.14 -27.58
CA SER A 106 2.74 16.92 -28.88
C SER A 106 1.77 16.79 -30.06
N GLY A 107 0.45 16.90 -29.83
CA GLY A 107 -0.58 16.85 -30.87
C GLY A 107 -1.06 18.18 -31.45
N VAL A 108 -0.58 19.34 -30.97
CA VAL A 108 -0.94 20.64 -31.57
C VAL A 108 0.14 21.06 -32.56
N GLU A 109 0.29 20.28 -33.63
CA GLU A 109 0.91 20.79 -34.86
C GLU A 109 -0.13 21.67 -35.57
N ASP A 110 0.13 22.96 -35.42
CA ASP A 110 -0.27 24.10 -36.24
C ASP A 110 -0.46 23.72 -37.73
N THR A 111 -1.67 23.27 -38.09
CA THR A 111 -2.11 23.34 -39.49
C THR A 111 -2.43 24.80 -39.79
N THR A 112 -1.40 25.53 -40.20
CA THR A 112 -1.52 26.86 -40.78
C THR A 112 -2.55 26.81 -41.90
N VAL A 113 -3.65 27.51 -41.68
CA VAL A 113 -4.54 27.98 -42.72
C VAL A 113 -3.72 28.89 -43.64
N SER A 114 -3.44 28.44 -44.85
CA SER A 114 -3.09 29.29 -46.00
C SER A 114 -4.06 28.89 -47.10
N GLU A 115 -5.24 29.51 -47.17
CA GLU A 115 -5.51 30.68 -48.03
C GLU A 115 -5.05 30.48 -49.47
N ASP A 116 -6.07 30.27 -50.31
CA ASP A 116 -6.13 30.44 -51.76
C ASP A 116 -5.08 31.39 -52.35
N VAL A 117 -4.26 30.90 -53.31
CA VAL A 117 -3.78 31.72 -54.43
C VAL A 117 -3.55 30.84 -55.69
N GLU A 118 -4.25 31.22 -56.76
CA GLU A 118 -4.16 30.90 -58.20
C GLU A 118 -4.59 29.52 -58.74
#